data_AF-D6U0A9-F1
#
_entry.id   AF-D6U0A9-F1
#
_cell.length_a   1.000
_cell.length_b   1.000
_cell.length_c   1.000
_cell.angle_alpha   90.00
_cell.angle_beta   90.00
_cell.angle_gamma   90.00
#
_symmetry.space_group_name_H-M   'P 1'
#
loop_
_entity.id
_entity.type
_entity.pdbx_description
1 polymer ?
#
loop_
_entity_poly.entity_id
_entity_poly.type
_entity_poly.pdbx_seq_one_letter_code
_entity_poly.pdbx_strand_id
1 'polypeptide(L)'
;MKLERPDIVTMLSQLERAYQLLADHYNAAQMDRERLTTVLLDLRWYAQRLGEERWEVAPRVGRWSFAENVWHITEQALEEAQQPTSASIVYFIDHGKEHVGQAAEIFALFEYGQV
;
A
#
# COMPACT_ATOMS: atom_id res chain seq x y z
N MET A 1 17.80 16.65 1.44
CA MET A 1 16.47 17.08 1.89
C MET A 1 15.66 15.80 2.07
N LYS A 2 15.36 15.37 3.30
CA LYS A 2 14.48 14.21 3.48
C LYS A 2 13.09 14.69 3.04
N LEU A 3 12.52 14.07 2.01
CA LEU A 3 11.14 14.31 1.63
C LEU A 3 10.27 13.91 2.83
N GLU A 4 9.40 14.82 3.26
CA GLU A 4 8.41 14.49 4.27
C GLU A 4 7.42 13.49 3.68
N ARG A 5 7.05 12.47 4.46
CA ARG A 5 6.02 11.52 4.08
C ARG A 5 4.66 12.25 3.99
N PRO A 6 3.93 12.19 2.86
CA PRO A 6 2.59 12.72 2.71
C PRO A 6 1.58 12.02 3.63
N ASP A 7 0.40 12.61 3.78
CA ASP A 7 -0.71 11.95 4.46
C ASP A 7 -1.19 10.70 3.69
N ILE A 8 -1.90 9.80 4.38
CA ILE A 8 -2.36 8.52 3.82
C ILE A 8 -3.27 8.69 2.61
N VAL A 9 -4.14 9.70 2.58
CA VAL A 9 -5.04 9.92 1.44
C VAL A 9 -4.22 10.28 0.20
N THR A 10 -3.21 11.12 0.37
CA THR A 10 -2.24 11.45 -0.68
C THR A 10 -1.44 10.22 -1.10
N MET A 11 -0.89 9.44 -0.15
CA MET A 11 -0.12 8.24 -0.45
C MET A 11 -0.93 7.17 -1.21
N LEU A 12 -2.21 6.96 -0.85
CA LEU A 12 -3.10 6.04 -1.55
C LEU A 12 -3.44 6.55 -2.96
N SER A 13 -3.61 7.87 -3.14
CA SER A 13 -3.82 8.45 -4.46
C SER A 13 -2.57 8.34 -5.35
N GLN A 14 -1.39 8.50 -4.76
CA GLN A 14 -0.10 8.29 -5.43
C GLN A 14 0.09 6.82 -5.81
N LEU A 15 -0.26 5.88 -4.92
CA LEU A 15 -0.21 4.44 -5.19
C LEU A 15 -1.13 4.06 -6.34
N GLU A 16 -2.36 4.59 -6.36
CA GLU A 16 -3.30 4.38 -7.48
C GLU A 16 -2.67 4.82 -8.81
N ARG A 17 -2.09 6.02 -8.82
CA ARG A 17 -1.44 6.56 -10.01
C ARG A 17 -0.24 5.71 -10.42
N ALA A 18 0.57 5.28 -9.46
CA ALA A 18 1.72 4.42 -9.71
C ALA A 18 1.28 3.07 -10.31
N TYR A 19 0.27 2.42 -9.75
CA TYR A 19 -0.27 1.16 -10.28
C TYR A 19 -0.84 1.29 -11.69
N GLN A 20 -1.53 2.40 -11.99
CA GLN A 20 -1.98 2.68 -13.36
C GLN A 20 -0.78 2.78 -14.32
N LEU A 21 0.24 3.54 -13.94
CA LEU A 21 1.46 3.70 -14.74
C LEU A 21 2.17 2.37 -14.93
N LEU A 22 2.36 1.58 -13.87
CA LEU A 22 2.99 0.25 -13.96
C LEU A 22 2.19 -0.66 -14.89
N ALA A 23 0.87 -0.72 -14.74
CA ALA A 23 0.02 -1.52 -15.59
C ALA A 23 0.14 -1.13 -17.08
N ASP A 24 0.29 0.17 -17.38
CA ASP A 24 0.52 0.65 -18.74
C ASP A 24 1.93 0.28 -19.24
N HIS A 25 2.97 0.49 -18.42
CA HIS A 25 4.36 0.17 -18.78
C HIS A 25 4.56 -1.31 -19.09
N TYR A 26 3.97 -2.21 -18.29
CA TYR A 26 4.09 -3.65 -18.49
C TYR A 26 3.02 -4.24 -19.41
N ASN A 27 2.19 -3.40 -20.03
CA ASN A 27 1.05 -3.83 -20.86
C ASN A 27 0.22 -4.92 -20.15
N ALA A 28 -0.11 -4.66 -18.88
CA ALA A 28 -0.77 -5.62 -18.00
C ALA A 28 -2.14 -6.01 -18.56
N ALA A 29 -2.44 -7.31 -18.46
CA ALA A 29 -3.75 -7.84 -18.79
C ALA A 29 -4.83 -7.22 -17.89
N GLN A 30 -6.07 -7.19 -18.38
CA GLN A 30 -7.21 -6.62 -17.63
C GLN A 30 -7.36 -7.24 -16.23
N MET A 31 -7.17 -8.55 -16.11
CA MET A 31 -7.23 -9.26 -14.83
C MET A 31 -6.16 -8.77 -13.83
N ASP A 32 -4.96 -8.44 -14.31
CA ASP A 32 -3.87 -7.96 -13.44
C ASP A 32 -4.11 -6.51 -13.01
N ARG A 33 -4.71 -5.69 -13.88
CA ARG A 33 -5.19 -4.34 -13.53
C ARG A 33 -6.22 -4.40 -12.41
N GLU A 34 -7.21 -5.30 -12.53
CA GLU A 34 -8.24 -5.50 -11.50
C GLU A 34 -7.66 -5.97 -10.17
N ARG A 35 -6.61 -6.79 -10.20
CA ARG A 35 -5.91 -7.23 -8.98
C ARG A 35 -5.20 -6.08 -8.27
N LEU A 36 -4.51 -5.21 -9.02
CA LEU A 36 -3.91 -3.99 -8.47
C LEU A 36 -4.98 -3.04 -7.90
N THR A 37 -6.10 -2.87 -8.60
CA THR A 37 -7.25 -2.11 -8.08
C THR A 37 -7.78 -2.71 -6.78
N THR A 38 -7.87 -4.03 -6.69
CA THR A 38 -8.34 -4.71 -5.47
C THR A 38 -7.41 -4.43 -4.28
N VAL A 39 -6.09 -4.48 -4.48
CA VAL A 39 -5.11 -4.10 -3.45
C VAL A 39 -5.40 -2.68 -2.93
N LEU A 40 -5.61 -1.72 -3.82
CA LEU A 40 -5.88 -0.34 -3.46
C LEU A 40 -7.20 -0.19 -2.68
N LEU A 41 -8.25 -0.90 -3.11
CA LEU A 41 -9.56 -0.89 -2.43
C LEU A 41 -9.46 -1.48 -1.03
N ASP A 42 -8.73 -2.58 -0.87
CA ASP A 42 -8.51 -3.21 0.44
C ASP A 42 -7.76 -2.24 1.38
N LEU A 43 -6.70 -1.57 0.91
CA LEU A 43 -5.97 -0.58 1.71
C LEU A 43 -6.85 0.62 2.09
N ARG A 44 -7.68 1.14 1.17
CA ARG A 44 -8.67 2.20 1.47
C ARG A 44 -9.67 1.75 2.52
N TRP A 45 -10.13 0.50 2.43
CA TRP A 45 -11.05 -0.07 3.41
C TRP A 45 -10.41 -0.13 4.80
N TYR A 46 -9.16 -0.60 4.90
CA TYR A 46 -8.43 -0.61 6.18
C TYR A 46 -8.15 0.80 6.72
N ALA A 47 -7.84 1.77 5.87
CA ALA A 47 -7.69 3.17 6.28
C ALA A 47 -8.97 3.68 6.96
N GLN A 48 -10.13 3.43 6.36
CA GLN A 48 -11.42 3.81 6.94
C GLN A 48 -11.72 3.08 8.25
N ARG A 49 -11.40 1.78 8.32
CA ARG A 49 -11.65 0.94 9.49
C ARG A 49 -10.78 1.30 10.69
N LEU A 50 -9.54 1.72 10.45
CA LEU A 50 -8.60 2.14 11.49
C LEU A 50 -8.93 3.52 12.07
N GLY A 51 -9.40 4.45 11.23
CA GLY A 51 -9.58 5.85 11.62
C GLY A 51 -8.26 6.63 11.66
N GLU A 52 -8.33 7.93 11.38
CA GLU A 52 -7.16 8.83 11.30
C GLU A 52 -6.33 8.81 12.59
N GLU A 53 -6.98 8.59 13.73
CA GLU A 53 -6.35 8.57 15.04
C GLU A 53 -5.41 7.37 15.26
N ARG A 54 -5.54 6.31 14.46
CA ARG A 54 -4.70 5.09 14.58
C ARG A 54 -3.72 4.89 13.43
N TRP A 55 -3.84 5.68 12.37
CA TRP A 55 -3.01 5.56 11.18
C TRP A 55 -1.51 5.60 11.46
N GLU A 56 -1.11 6.51 12.34
CA GLU A 56 0.28 6.72 12.71
C GLU A 56 0.76 5.89 13.90
N VAL A 57 -0.15 5.16 14.53
CA VAL A 57 0.16 4.38 15.73
C VAL A 57 0.62 3.00 15.30
N ALA A 58 1.84 2.63 15.68
CA ALA A 58 2.29 1.24 15.57
C ALA A 58 1.55 0.38 16.61
N PRO A 59 0.93 -0.75 16.22
CA PRO A 59 0.17 -1.57 17.17
C PRO A 59 1.08 -2.26 18.21
N ARG A 60 2.38 -2.39 17.93
CA ARG A 60 3.40 -2.97 18.81
C ARG A 60 4.78 -2.37 18.51
N VAL A 61 5.69 -2.46 19.47
CA VAL A 61 7.11 -2.15 19.26
C VAL A 61 7.69 -3.03 18.15
N GLY A 62 8.38 -2.41 17.19
CA GLY A 62 9.04 -3.11 16.08
C GLY A 62 8.11 -3.54 14.94
N ARG A 63 6.83 -3.14 14.97
CA ARG A 63 5.93 -3.26 13.82
C ARG A 63 5.72 -1.91 13.16
N TRP A 64 5.45 -1.93 11.86
CA TRP A 64 5.05 -0.74 11.14
C TRP A 64 3.67 -0.24 11.58
N SER A 65 3.50 1.07 11.60
CA SER A 65 2.18 1.69 11.59
C SER A 65 1.50 1.48 10.23
N PHE A 66 0.20 1.77 10.14
CA PHE A 66 -0.50 1.71 8.86
C PHE A 66 0.05 2.74 7.88
N ALA A 67 0.42 3.93 8.35
CA ALA A 67 1.06 4.95 7.52
C ALA A 67 2.43 4.49 6.98
N GLU A 68 3.24 3.81 7.77
CA GLU A 68 4.53 3.24 7.33
C GLU A 68 4.31 2.14 6.28
N ASN A 69 3.33 1.28 6.50
CA ASN A 69 2.94 0.23 5.57
C ASN A 69 2.53 0.80 4.19
N VAL A 70 1.65 1.80 4.17
CA VAL A 70 1.19 2.45 2.93
C VAL A 70 2.33 3.23 2.26
N TRP A 71 3.15 3.94 3.03
CA TRP A 71 4.28 4.69 2.49
C TRP A 71 5.26 3.80 1.75
N HIS A 72 5.63 2.66 2.35
CA HIS A 72 6.62 1.76 1.76
C HIS A 72 6.20 1.26 0.38
N ILE A 73 4.96 0.79 0.26
CA ILE A 73 4.46 0.31 -1.02
C ILE A 73 4.27 1.44 -2.04
N THR A 74 3.87 2.63 -1.59
CA THR A 74 3.76 3.82 -2.45
C THR A 74 5.12 4.22 -3.00
N GLU A 75 6.17 4.28 -2.17
CA GLU A 75 7.52 4.62 -2.61
C GLU A 75 8.03 3.62 -3.66
N GLN A 76 7.96 2.32 -3.37
CA GLN A 76 8.41 1.29 -4.31
C GLN A 76 7.66 1.33 -5.64
N ALA A 77 6.33 1.50 -5.61
CA ALA A 77 5.53 1.57 -6.84
C ALA A 77 5.87 2.83 -7.65
N LEU A 78 6.11 3.97 -6.99
CA LEU A 78 6.52 5.21 -7.64
C LEU A 78 7.92 5.12 -8.23
N GLU A 79 8.87 4.51 -7.53
CA GLU A 79 10.24 4.30 -7.99
C GLU A 79 10.26 3.45 -9.27
N GLU A 80 9.59 2.29 -9.28
CA GLU A 80 9.52 1.46 -10.49
C GLU A 80 8.73 2.17 -11.61
N ALA A 81 7.66 2.90 -11.30
CA ALA A 81 6.90 3.62 -12.32
C ALA A 81 7.72 4.73 -13.00
N GLN A 82 8.70 5.30 -12.30
CA GLN A 82 9.64 6.28 -12.85
C GLN A 82 10.80 5.63 -13.60
N GLN A 83 11.30 4.50 -13.09
CA GLN A 83 12.44 3.80 -13.64
C GLN A 83 12.16 2.29 -13.66
N PRO A 84 11.47 1.76 -14.68
CA PRO A 84 11.18 0.33 -14.75
C PRO A 84 12.47 -0.49 -14.82
N THR A 85 12.75 -1.31 -13.80
CA THR A 85 14.03 -2.03 -13.63
C THR A 85 14.02 -3.48 -14.09
N SER A 86 12.84 -4.08 -14.31
CA SER A 86 12.53 -5.42 -14.87
C SER A 86 11.55 -6.24 -14.02
N ALA A 87 11.04 -5.68 -12.91
CA ALA A 87 10.02 -6.35 -12.12
C ALA A 87 8.78 -6.66 -12.97
N SER A 88 8.18 -7.82 -12.76
CA SER A 88 6.91 -8.18 -13.41
C SER A 88 5.75 -7.46 -12.74
N ILE A 89 4.67 -7.18 -13.47
CA ILE A 89 3.42 -6.67 -12.87
C ILE A 89 2.92 -7.57 -11.73
N VAL A 90 3.19 -8.88 -11.81
CA VAL A 90 2.84 -9.89 -10.79
C VAL A 90 3.54 -9.60 -9.46
N TYR A 91 4.78 -9.11 -9.49
CA TYR A 91 5.50 -8.72 -8.27
C TYR A 91 4.73 -7.65 -7.49
N PHE A 92 4.23 -6.61 -8.17
CA PHE A 92 3.48 -5.53 -7.53
C PHE A 92 2.12 -6.00 -7.00
N ILE A 93 1.51 -6.99 -7.64
CA ILE A 93 0.26 -7.60 -7.16
C ILE A 93 0.51 -8.40 -5.88
N ASP A 94 1.49 -9.30 -5.90
CA ASP A 94 1.80 -10.16 -4.76
C ASP A 94 2.26 -9.32 -3.57
N HIS A 95 3.15 -8.36 -3.80
CA HIS A 95 3.63 -7.45 -2.77
C HIS A 95 2.50 -6.54 -2.26
N GLY A 96 1.62 -6.07 -3.14
CA GLY A 96 0.39 -5.38 -2.77
C GLY A 96 -0.48 -6.18 -1.81
N LYS A 97 -0.62 -7.49 -2.04
CA LYS A 97 -1.39 -8.36 -1.15
C LYS A 97 -0.70 -8.62 0.19
N GLU A 98 0.64 -8.67 0.23
CA GLU A 98 1.38 -8.71 1.50
C GLU A 98 1.09 -7.47 2.35
N HIS A 99 1.13 -6.28 1.76
CA HIS A 99 0.81 -5.02 2.44
C HIS A 99 -0.65 -4.92 2.90
N VAL A 100 -1.59 -5.49 2.15
CA VAL A 100 -2.98 -5.66 2.60
C VAL A 100 -3.06 -6.61 3.80
N GLY A 101 -2.34 -7.73 3.78
CA GLY A 101 -2.24 -8.64 4.91
C GLY A 101 -1.69 -7.97 6.17
N GLN A 102 -0.67 -7.12 6.01
CA GLN A 102 -0.12 -6.31 7.11
C GLN A 102 -1.14 -5.30 7.65
N ALA A 103 -1.90 -4.63 6.76
CA ALA A 103 -2.99 -3.76 7.18
C ALA A 103 -4.07 -4.51 7.98
N ALA A 104 -4.38 -5.75 7.56
CA ALA A 104 -5.29 -6.63 8.28
C ALA A 104 -4.77 -7.02 9.68
N GLU A 105 -3.48 -7.35 9.80
CA GLU A 105 -2.83 -7.64 11.08
C GLU A 105 -2.89 -6.40 11.99
N ILE A 106 -2.50 -5.23 11.49
CA ILE A 106 -2.55 -3.96 12.25
C ILE A 106 -3.96 -3.71 12.78
N PHE A 107 -4.96 -3.82 11.91
CA PHE A 107 -6.36 -3.66 12.29
C PHE A 107 -6.79 -4.66 13.37
N ALA A 108 -6.46 -5.94 13.19
CA ALA A 108 -6.81 -6.99 14.15
C ALA A 108 -6.16 -6.76 15.53
N LEU A 109 -4.92 -6.27 15.57
CA LEU A 109 -4.22 -5.94 16.81
C LEU A 109 -4.91 -4.79 17.57
N PHE A 110 -5.38 -3.77 16.86
CA PHE A 110 -6.12 -2.66 17.48
C PHE A 110 -7.52 -3.07 17.97
N GLU A 111 -8.27 -3.85 17.18
CA GLU A 111 -9.66 -4.17 17.52
C GLU A 111 -9.80 -5.31 18.51
N TYR A 112 -8.98 -6.34 18.37
CA TYR A 112 -9.15 -7.59 19.12
C TYR A 112 -8.15 -7.73 20.25
N GLY A 113 -7.27 -6.74 20.44
CA GLY A 113 -6.36 -6.67 21.58
C GLY A 113 -5.51 -7.93 21.74
N GLN A 114 -5.19 -8.62 20.64
CA GLN A 114 -4.21 -9.70 20.70
C GLN A 114 -2.84 -9.07 20.85
N VAL A 115 -2.52 -8.49 22.02
CA VAL A 115 -1.20 -8.19 22.60
C VAL A 115 -1.31 -8.23 24.11
#